data_AF-A0A8T0FTZ8-F1
#
_entry.id   AF-A0A8T0FTZ8-F1
#
_cell.length_a   1.000
_cell.length_b   1.000
_cell.length_c   1.000
_cell.angle_alpha   90.00
_cell.angle_beta   90.00
_cell.angle_gamma   90.00
#
_symmetry.space_group_name_H-M   'P 1'
#
loop_
_entity.id
_entity.type
_entity.pdbx_description
1 polymer ?
#
loop_
_entity_poly.entity_id
_entity_poly.type
_entity_poly.pdbx_seq_one_letter_code
_entity_poly.pdbx_strand_id
1 'polypeptide(L)'
;MTEKACFALACFWQPDAQFGCQKGVLQTRVGYCGARARHPNYPSVNDHTEAVEITYDPSIISYEDLLRLFWQFHDPCSCKKRQYMSAIFYSDEQQRRLAEDSKKHHESELEKQVATQILALNIFHEAEDYHQKYFLRTYHRNFYGGLPKHDPVTSTRDARLNGYLSGHGNVEDMEKDEYLSELTEEQLQYVRNHMTGEHKAPTVEPFIRTVIQVGWNFVKKAVDTQNLALLNKSPKLYSIPKNIAIRRVEFTDCWRATNR
;
A
#
# COMPACT_ATOMS: atom_id res chain seq x y z
N MET A 1 -24.40 -11.39 6.24
CA MET A 1 -24.50 -11.09 4.79
C MET A 1 -23.37 -10.12 4.49
N THR A 2 -22.79 -10.14 3.30
CA THR A 2 -21.70 -9.23 2.93
C THR A 2 -22.18 -8.22 1.90
N GLU A 3 -21.67 -7.00 1.97
CA GLU A 3 -21.97 -5.92 1.02
C GLU A 3 -20.69 -5.42 0.35
N LYS A 4 -20.83 -4.61 -0.70
CA LYS A 4 -19.71 -4.07 -1.48
C LYS A 4 -19.76 -2.56 -1.60
N ALA A 5 -18.61 -1.91 -1.44
CA ALA A 5 -18.40 -0.50 -1.73
C ALA A 5 -17.28 -0.34 -2.77
N CYS A 6 -17.35 0.68 -3.62
CA CYS A 6 -16.32 0.94 -4.63
C CYS A 6 -15.96 2.43 -4.65
N PHE A 7 -14.67 2.72 -4.45
CA PHE A 7 -14.18 4.10 -4.34
C PHE A 7 -12.92 4.31 -5.21
N ALA A 8 -12.74 5.54 -5.69
CA ALA A 8 -11.51 6.03 -6.31
C ALA A 8 -11.00 7.24 -5.54
N LEU A 9 -9.74 7.20 -5.12
CA LEU A 9 -9.12 8.20 -4.26
C LEU A 9 -7.61 8.22 -4.49
N ALA A 10 -7.23 8.54 -5.74
CA ALA A 10 -5.87 8.49 -6.26
C ALA A 10 -5.31 7.07 -6.49
N CYS A 11 -4.00 6.87 -6.30
CA CYS A 11 -3.35 5.57 -6.51
C CYS A 11 -3.95 4.53 -5.56
N PHE A 12 -4.49 3.44 -6.11
CA PHE A 12 -5.28 2.46 -5.36
C PHE A 12 -4.49 1.59 -4.36
N TRP A 13 -3.14 1.68 -4.33
CA TRP A 13 -2.31 0.87 -3.43
C TRP A 13 -2.51 1.27 -1.98
N GLN A 14 -2.56 2.58 -1.72
CA GLN A 14 -2.80 3.09 -0.37
C GLN A 14 -4.24 2.81 0.08
N PRO A 15 -5.29 3.09 -0.71
CA PRO A 15 -6.66 2.72 -0.37
C PRO A 15 -6.88 1.22 -0.12
N ASP A 16 -6.29 0.32 -0.92
CA ASP A 16 -6.33 -1.13 -0.66
C ASP A 16 -5.82 -1.46 0.74
N ALA A 17 -4.74 -0.82 1.15
CA ALA A 17 -4.13 -1.02 2.47
C ALA A 17 -4.94 -0.36 3.60
N GLN A 18 -5.39 0.89 3.40
CA GLN A 18 -6.14 1.68 4.38
C GLN A 18 -7.50 1.07 4.70
N PHE A 19 -8.26 0.62 3.69
CA PHE A 19 -9.51 -0.09 3.91
C PHE A 19 -9.27 -1.54 4.35
N GLY A 20 -8.23 -2.19 3.82
CA GLY A 20 -7.91 -3.59 4.14
C GLY A 20 -7.61 -3.86 5.60
N CYS A 21 -7.11 -2.87 6.37
CA CYS A 21 -6.87 -3.02 7.82
C CYS A 21 -8.09 -2.72 8.70
N GLN A 22 -9.23 -2.29 8.15
CA GLN A 22 -10.39 -1.90 8.96
C GLN A 22 -11.17 -3.12 9.43
N LYS A 23 -11.53 -3.14 10.72
CA LYS A 23 -12.43 -4.16 11.27
C LYS A 23 -13.76 -4.15 10.52
N GLY A 24 -14.26 -5.32 10.15
CA GLY A 24 -15.47 -5.48 9.35
C GLY A 24 -15.24 -5.47 7.83
N VAL A 25 -14.10 -4.97 7.34
CA VAL A 25 -13.71 -5.22 5.94
C VAL A 25 -13.21 -6.65 5.82
N LEU A 26 -13.74 -7.40 4.86
CA LEU A 26 -13.43 -8.82 4.66
C LEU A 26 -12.45 -8.99 3.51
N GLN A 27 -12.66 -8.30 2.39
CA GLN A 27 -11.82 -8.45 1.21
C GLN A 27 -11.69 -7.10 0.52
N THR A 28 -10.56 -6.88 -0.14
CA THR A 28 -10.34 -5.71 -1.00
C THR A 28 -9.74 -6.18 -2.31
N ARG A 29 -10.06 -5.50 -3.41
CA ARG A 29 -9.39 -5.67 -4.69
C ARG A 29 -9.25 -4.34 -5.40
N VAL A 30 -8.15 -4.18 -6.11
CA VAL A 30 -7.88 -2.97 -6.88
C VAL A 30 -8.18 -3.18 -8.35
N GLY A 31 -8.58 -2.12 -9.03
CA GLY A 31 -9.05 -2.20 -10.40
C GLY A 31 -9.33 -0.85 -11.02
N TYR A 32 -10.04 -0.89 -12.14
CA TYR A 32 -10.32 0.25 -13.00
C TYR A 32 -11.83 0.42 -13.20
N CYS A 33 -12.32 1.63 -12.94
CA CYS A 33 -13.73 2.00 -13.07
C CYS A 33 -13.93 3.26 -13.92
N GLY A 34 -15.17 3.56 -14.28
CA GLY A 34 -15.54 4.89 -14.78
C GLY A 34 -15.35 5.15 -16.29
N ALA A 35 -15.07 4.14 -17.12
CA ALA A 35 -15.06 4.34 -18.57
C ALA A 35 -16.45 4.66 -19.14
N ARG A 36 -16.46 5.56 -20.12
CA ARG A 36 -17.56 5.72 -21.07
C ARG A 36 -17.45 4.58 -22.09
N ALA A 37 -18.09 3.44 -21.82
CA ALA A 37 -17.93 2.22 -22.60
C ALA A 37 -18.10 2.41 -24.13
N ARG A 38 -17.21 1.75 -24.91
CA ARG A 38 -17.55 1.14 -26.22
C ARG A 38 -16.82 -0.17 -26.53
N HIS A 39 -15.73 -0.54 -25.87
CA HIS A 39 -15.03 -1.80 -26.18
C HIS A 39 -14.51 -2.51 -24.91
N PRO A 40 -14.73 -3.83 -24.76
CA PRO A 40 -14.33 -4.62 -23.59
C PRO A 40 -12.85 -5.06 -23.62
N ASN A 41 -12.09 -4.66 -24.63
CA ASN A 41 -10.71 -5.11 -24.81
C ASN A 41 -9.80 -4.12 -24.08
N TYR A 42 -9.23 -4.58 -22.96
CA TYR A 42 -8.28 -3.92 -22.07
C TYR A 42 -8.46 -2.40 -21.89
N PRO A 43 -8.93 -1.93 -20.73
CA PRO A 43 -9.08 -0.51 -20.48
C PRO A 43 -7.75 0.20 -20.73
N SER A 44 -7.71 1.10 -21.72
CA SER A 44 -6.59 2.03 -21.82
C SER A 44 -6.59 2.85 -20.52
N VAL A 45 -5.42 2.98 -19.87
CA VAL A 45 -5.27 3.69 -18.58
C VAL A 45 -5.85 5.12 -18.66
N ASN A 46 -5.99 5.67 -19.86
CA ASN A 46 -6.48 7.02 -20.10
C ASN A 46 -8.00 7.18 -19.92
N ASP A 47 -8.80 6.11 -20.01
CA ASP A 47 -10.27 6.21 -19.99
C ASP A 47 -10.91 5.84 -18.65
N HIS A 48 -10.12 5.30 -17.72
CA HIS A 48 -10.57 4.76 -16.44
C HIS A 48 -9.90 5.49 -15.26
N THR A 49 -10.48 5.32 -14.07
CA THR A 49 -9.86 5.69 -12.80
C THR A 49 -9.44 4.44 -12.05
N GLU A 50 -8.33 4.51 -11.34
CA GLU A 50 -7.98 3.53 -10.33
C GLU A 50 -9.01 3.56 -9.21
N ALA A 51 -9.44 2.38 -8.78
CA ALA A 51 -10.46 2.19 -7.78
C ALA A 51 -10.16 0.97 -6.90
N VAL A 52 -10.73 0.97 -5.70
CA VAL A 52 -10.75 -0.16 -4.77
C VAL A 52 -12.20 -0.60 -4.59
N GLU A 53 -12.45 -1.91 -4.76
CA GLU A 53 -13.69 -2.55 -4.34
C GLU A 53 -13.45 -3.22 -2.99
N ILE A 54 -14.35 -2.96 -2.05
CA ILE A 54 -14.29 -3.39 -0.66
C ILE A 54 -15.49 -4.28 -0.42
N THR A 55 -15.27 -5.53 -0.01
CA THR A 55 -16.31 -6.40 0.52
C THR A 55 -16.28 -6.32 2.04
N TYR A 56 -17.40 -5.99 2.67
CA TYR A 56 -17.49 -5.74 4.11
C TYR A 56 -18.70 -6.42 4.75
N ASP A 57 -18.65 -6.59 6.07
CA ASP A 57 -19.77 -7.03 6.90
C ASP A 57 -20.52 -5.80 7.47
N PRO A 58 -21.75 -5.50 6.99
CA PRO A 58 -22.54 -4.36 7.46
C PRO A 58 -22.95 -4.45 8.93
N SER A 59 -22.83 -5.61 9.58
CA SER A 59 -23.06 -5.74 11.02
C SER A 59 -21.89 -5.25 11.87
N ILE A 60 -20.72 -5.04 11.26
CA ILE A 60 -19.48 -4.62 11.93
C ILE A 60 -19.07 -3.20 11.48
N ILE A 61 -19.16 -2.91 10.18
CA ILE A 61 -18.83 -1.60 9.60
C ILE A 61 -19.90 -1.19 8.59
N SER A 62 -20.46 0.01 8.75
CA SER A 62 -21.52 0.51 7.85
C SER A 62 -20.95 1.13 6.57
N TYR A 63 -21.79 1.33 5.56
CA TYR A 63 -21.41 2.08 4.36
C TYR A 63 -21.07 3.54 4.71
N GLU A 64 -21.76 4.13 5.67
CA GLU A 64 -21.50 5.48 6.20
C GLU A 64 -20.14 5.58 6.88
N ASP A 65 -19.70 4.54 7.59
CA ASP A 65 -18.34 4.48 8.16
C ASP A 65 -17.29 4.40 7.05
N LEU A 66 -17.54 3.60 6.00
CA LEU A 66 -16.66 3.54 4.82
C LEU A 66 -16.58 4.88 4.08
N LEU A 67 -17.70 5.62 3.97
CA LEU A 67 -17.71 6.97 3.43
C LEU A 67 -16.91 7.94 4.31
N ARG A 68 -17.04 7.85 5.64
CA ARG A 68 -16.26 8.66 6.57
C ARG A 68 -14.75 8.43 6.39
N LEU A 69 -14.34 7.17 6.26
CA LEU A 69 -12.95 6.79 5.98
C LEU A 69 -12.49 7.29 4.61
N PHE A 70 -13.34 7.17 3.58
CA PHE A 70 -13.05 7.71 2.25
C PHE A 70 -12.68 9.20 2.30
N TRP A 71 -13.45 10.03 3.01
CA TRP A 71 -13.15 11.47 3.14
C TRP A 71 -11.88 11.76 3.95
N GLN A 72 -11.47 10.86 4.85
CA GLN A 72 -10.26 11.01 5.67
C GLN A 72 -8.97 10.60 4.93
N PHE A 73 -9.07 9.77 3.90
CA PHE A 73 -7.91 9.13 3.27
C PHE A 73 -7.23 9.96 2.17
N HIS A 74 -7.85 11.03 1.68
CA HIS A 74 -7.26 11.90 0.65
C HIS A 74 -7.80 13.33 0.71
N ASP A 75 -7.18 14.25 -0.05
CA ASP A 75 -7.76 15.55 -0.36
C ASP A 75 -8.73 15.43 -1.55
N PRO A 76 -10.05 15.59 -1.35
CA PRO A 76 -11.04 15.48 -2.42
C PRO A 76 -11.19 16.77 -3.26
N CYS A 77 -10.42 17.84 -2.96
CA CYS A 77 -10.61 19.15 -3.60
C CYS A 77 -9.80 19.32 -4.90
N SER A 78 -8.70 18.60 -5.12
CA SER A 78 -7.66 19.05 -6.05
C SER A 78 -7.28 18.10 -7.21
N CYS A 79 -7.93 16.95 -7.38
CA CYS A 79 -7.50 16.00 -8.41
C CYS A 79 -8.05 16.29 -9.83
N LYS A 80 -7.13 16.55 -10.78
CA LYS A 80 -7.45 16.86 -12.19
C LYS A 80 -7.20 15.70 -13.19
N LYS A 81 -6.48 14.65 -12.79
CA LYS A 81 -6.17 13.52 -13.68
C LYS A 81 -7.26 12.46 -13.56
N ARG A 82 -7.79 12.01 -14.70
CA ARG A 82 -8.85 10.99 -14.75
C ARG A 82 -8.46 9.68 -14.04
N GLN A 83 -7.22 9.23 -14.22
CA GLN A 83 -6.69 8.02 -13.57
C GLN A 83 -6.77 8.06 -12.03
N TYR A 84 -6.64 9.24 -11.44
CA TYR A 84 -6.52 9.42 -9.99
C TYR A 84 -7.68 10.21 -9.40
N MET A 85 -8.79 10.32 -10.12
CA MET A 85 -9.90 11.18 -9.70
C MET A 85 -10.52 10.69 -8.39
N SER A 86 -11.10 11.61 -7.64
CA SER A 86 -11.93 11.28 -6.47
C SER A 86 -13.32 10.87 -6.95
N ALA A 87 -13.76 9.65 -6.63
CA ALA A 87 -15.08 9.17 -7.00
C ALA A 87 -15.64 8.14 -6.03
N ILE A 88 -16.96 8.16 -5.88
CA ILE A 88 -17.76 7.15 -5.20
C ILE A 88 -18.62 6.46 -6.25
N PHE A 89 -18.48 5.13 -6.37
CA PHE A 89 -19.26 4.32 -7.28
C PHE A 89 -20.35 3.57 -6.51
N TYR A 90 -21.62 3.95 -6.70
CA TYR A 90 -22.75 3.32 -6.02
C TYR A 90 -23.27 2.13 -6.83
N SER A 91 -23.64 1.05 -6.15
CA SER A 91 -24.27 -0.12 -6.75
C SER A 91 -25.80 -0.11 -6.66
N ASP A 92 -26.36 0.69 -5.75
CA ASP A 92 -27.80 0.86 -5.56
C ASP A 92 -28.17 2.30 -5.15
N GLU A 93 -29.48 2.54 -5.04
CA GLU A 93 -30.04 3.85 -4.71
C GLU A 93 -29.78 4.27 -3.25
N GLN A 94 -29.63 3.31 -2.32
CA GLN A 94 -29.30 3.62 -0.93
C GLN A 94 -27.87 4.15 -0.83
N GLN A 95 -26.90 3.47 -1.46
CA GLN A 95 -25.53 3.93 -1.54
C GLN A 95 -25.44 5.31 -2.22
N ARG A 96 -26.21 5.56 -3.29
CA ARG A 96 -26.27 6.87 -3.94
C ARG A 96 -26.66 7.98 -2.96
N ARG A 97 -27.75 7.78 -2.21
CA ARG A 97 -28.26 8.76 -1.23
C ARG A 97 -27.26 9.02 -0.12
N LEU A 98 -26.72 7.96 0.48
CA LEU A 98 -25.72 8.06 1.55
C LEU A 98 -24.44 8.76 1.07
N ALA A 99 -23.98 8.46 -0.15
CA ALA A 99 -22.85 9.13 -0.76
C ALA A 99 -23.12 10.63 -0.98
N GLU A 100 -24.28 10.99 -1.51
CA GLU A 100 -24.68 12.39 -1.74
C GLU A 100 -24.79 13.17 -0.44
N ASP A 101 -25.37 12.59 0.60
CA ASP A 101 -25.53 13.25 1.89
C ASP A 101 -24.18 13.35 2.62
N SER A 102 -23.32 12.33 2.55
CA SER A 102 -21.95 12.41 3.10
C SER A 102 -21.11 13.48 2.39
N LYS A 103 -21.26 13.64 1.06
CA LYS A 103 -20.59 14.69 0.29
C LYS A 103 -21.04 16.08 0.75
N LYS A 104 -22.36 16.31 0.87
CA LYS A 104 -22.90 17.60 1.34
C LYS A 104 -22.40 17.92 2.75
N HIS A 105 -22.39 16.92 3.64
CA HIS A 105 -21.88 17.10 4.99
C HIS A 105 -20.41 17.50 4.99
N HIS A 106 -19.57 16.78 4.23
CA HIS A 106 -18.14 17.07 4.15
C HIS A 106 -17.84 18.44 3.51
N GLU A 107 -18.57 18.83 2.45
CA GLU A 107 -18.47 20.17 1.86
C GLU A 107 -18.84 21.28 2.85
N SER A 108 -19.80 21.01 3.75
CA SER A 108 -20.17 21.93 4.83
C SER A 108 -19.07 22.04 5.89
N GLU A 109 -18.42 20.93 6.26
CA GLU A 109 -17.30 20.94 7.22
C GLU A 109 -16.07 21.69 6.67
N LEU A 110 -15.82 21.58 5.37
CA LEU A 110 -14.71 22.25 4.69
C LEU A 110 -15.02 23.70 4.28
N GLU A 111 -16.28 24.13 4.39
CA GLU A 111 -16.79 25.38 3.81
C GLU A 111 -16.40 25.56 2.33
N LYS A 112 -16.32 24.44 1.59
CA LYS A 112 -15.79 24.39 0.22
C LYS A 112 -16.34 23.19 -0.55
N GLN A 113 -16.54 23.38 -1.86
CA GLN A 113 -16.92 22.29 -2.77
C GLN A 113 -15.79 21.29 -2.97
N VAL A 114 -16.16 20.01 -3.09
CA VAL A 114 -15.22 18.92 -3.40
C VAL A 114 -15.38 18.44 -4.84
N ALA A 115 -14.27 18.01 -5.45
CA ALA A 115 -14.24 17.51 -6.81
C ALA A 115 -14.74 16.06 -6.96
N THR A 116 -15.08 15.40 -5.84
CA THR A 116 -15.57 14.02 -5.82
C THR A 116 -16.82 13.83 -6.68
N GLN A 117 -16.76 12.88 -7.60
CA GLN A 117 -17.91 12.47 -8.41
C GLN A 117 -18.67 11.31 -7.74
N ILE A 118 -19.99 11.29 -7.87
CA ILE A 118 -20.85 10.19 -7.43
C ILE A 118 -21.46 9.57 -8.68
N LEU A 119 -21.06 8.34 -9.00
CA LEU A 119 -21.33 7.69 -10.28
C LEU A 119 -21.93 6.29 -10.07
N ALA A 120 -22.77 5.83 -10.98
CA ALA A 120 -23.22 4.44 -10.96
C ALA A 120 -22.04 3.50 -11.24
N LEU A 121 -21.94 2.40 -10.48
CA LEU A 121 -20.98 1.34 -10.74
C LEU A 121 -21.45 0.49 -11.93
N ASN A 122 -20.85 0.69 -13.09
CA ASN A 122 -21.17 -0.10 -14.28
C ASN A 122 -20.39 -1.42 -14.32
N ILE A 123 -19.06 -1.33 -14.53
CA ILE A 123 -18.16 -2.47 -14.59
C ILE A 123 -16.92 -2.12 -13.77
N PHE A 124 -16.50 -3.05 -12.93
CA PHE A 124 -15.22 -3.03 -12.25
C PHE A 124 -14.27 -3.99 -12.97
N HIS A 125 -13.23 -3.46 -13.61
CA HIS A 125 -12.17 -4.27 -14.21
C HIS A 125 -11.07 -4.50 -13.18
N GLU A 126 -10.85 -5.74 -12.77
CA GLU A 126 -9.76 -6.04 -11.85
C GLU A 126 -8.40 -5.71 -12.46
N ALA A 127 -7.52 -5.10 -11.66
CA ALA A 127 -6.15 -4.82 -12.07
C ALA A 127 -5.27 -6.07 -11.96
N GLU A 128 -4.12 -6.02 -12.62
CA GLU A 128 -3.15 -7.10 -12.68
C GLU A 128 -2.68 -7.55 -11.28
N ASP A 129 -2.32 -8.83 -11.16
CA ASP A 129 -1.92 -9.46 -9.89
C ASP A 129 -0.88 -8.68 -9.09
N TYR A 130 0.07 -8.03 -9.75
CA TYR A 130 1.15 -7.28 -9.08
C TYR A 130 0.66 -6.00 -8.39
N HIS A 131 -0.54 -5.51 -8.73
CA HIS A 131 -1.19 -4.41 -8.01
C HIS A 131 -1.95 -4.87 -6.77
N GLN A 132 -2.41 -6.13 -6.73
CA GLN A 132 -3.20 -6.66 -5.62
C GLN A 132 -2.34 -6.84 -4.36
N LYS A 133 -2.76 -6.24 -3.23
CA LYS A 133 -2.04 -6.32 -1.95
C LYS A 133 -0.58 -5.90 -2.08
N TYR A 134 -0.36 -4.76 -2.75
CA TYR A 134 0.95 -4.28 -3.16
C TYR A 134 2.01 -4.31 -2.04
N PHE A 135 1.67 -3.88 -0.83
CA PHE A 135 2.63 -3.86 0.29
C PHE A 135 2.95 -5.26 0.79
N LEU A 136 1.94 -6.12 0.98
CA LEU A 136 2.17 -7.53 1.32
C LEU A 136 3.02 -8.23 0.26
N ARG A 137 2.76 -7.97 -1.03
CA ARG A 137 3.59 -8.48 -2.13
C ARG A 137 5.00 -7.89 -2.13
N THR A 138 5.20 -6.67 -1.69
CA THR A 138 6.55 -6.10 -1.55
C THR A 138 7.33 -6.82 -0.46
N TYR A 139 6.67 -7.23 0.63
CA TYR A 139 7.31 -7.87 1.78
C TYR A 139 7.16 -9.40 1.83
N HIS A 140 6.59 -10.02 0.78
CA HIS A 140 6.19 -11.43 0.77
C HIS A 140 7.32 -12.41 1.14
N ARG A 141 8.58 -12.13 0.79
CA ARG A 141 9.69 -13.05 1.08
C ARG A 141 9.92 -13.22 2.57
N ASN A 142 9.78 -12.14 3.32
CA ASN A 142 9.95 -12.16 4.77
C ASN A 142 8.75 -12.78 5.48
N PHE A 143 7.59 -12.80 4.81
CA PHE A 143 6.34 -13.26 5.39
C PHE A 143 6.00 -14.71 5.03
N TYR A 144 6.04 -15.04 3.74
CA TYR A 144 5.62 -16.32 3.17
C TYR A 144 6.79 -17.18 2.66
N GLY A 145 8.03 -16.68 2.71
CA GLY A 145 9.18 -17.34 2.10
C GLY A 145 9.13 -17.44 0.57
N GLY A 146 8.13 -16.81 -0.06
CA GLY A 146 7.78 -16.92 -1.47
C GLY A 146 6.43 -16.26 -1.76
N LEU A 147 5.99 -16.21 -3.02
CA LEU A 147 4.67 -15.65 -3.32
C LEU A 147 3.57 -16.52 -2.67
N PRO A 148 2.45 -15.92 -2.21
CA PRO A 148 1.32 -16.69 -1.70
C PRO A 148 0.86 -17.73 -2.73
N LYS A 149 0.48 -18.92 -2.25
CA LYS A 149 -0.04 -20.01 -3.12
C LYS A 149 -1.56 -19.95 -3.31
N HIS A 150 -2.21 -18.96 -2.71
CA HIS A 150 -3.63 -18.67 -2.81
C HIS A 150 -3.84 -17.28 -3.44
N ASP A 151 -5.07 -16.98 -3.83
CA ASP A 151 -5.43 -15.67 -4.35
C ASP A 151 -5.53 -14.64 -3.20
N PRO A 152 -4.63 -13.63 -3.15
CA PRO A 152 -4.62 -12.64 -2.07
C PRO A 152 -5.83 -11.70 -2.09
N VAL A 153 -6.57 -11.60 -3.19
CA VAL A 153 -7.81 -10.80 -3.28
C VAL A 153 -8.89 -11.38 -2.38
N THR A 154 -8.94 -12.70 -2.24
CA THR A 154 -10.01 -13.40 -1.50
C THR A 154 -9.71 -13.56 0.00
N SER A 155 -8.54 -13.14 0.47
CA SER A 155 -8.06 -13.40 1.83
C SER A 155 -8.20 -12.16 2.72
N THR A 156 -9.05 -12.25 3.76
CA THR A 156 -9.14 -11.23 4.82
C THR A 156 -7.79 -11.02 5.50
N ARG A 157 -7.07 -12.11 5.79
CA ARG A 157 -5.72 -12.07 6.37
C ARG A 157 -4.78 -11.24 5.50
N ASP A 158 -4.83 -11.40 4.18
CA ASP A 158 -3.94 -10.68 3.27
C ASP A 158 -4.32 -9.20 3.17
N ALA A 159 -5.62 -8.87 3.21
CA ALA A 159 -6.09 -7.49 3.30
C ALA A 159 -5.59 -6.79 4.57
N ARG A 160 -5.69 -7.48 5.73
CA ARG A 160 -5.16 -6.99 7.01
C ARG A 160 -3.65 -6.78 6.95
N LEU A 161 -2.92 -7.80 6.54
CA LEU A 161 -1.46 -7.74 6.44
C LEU A 161 -0.98 -6.67 5.49
N ASN A 162 -1.65 -6.47 4.36
CA ASN A 162 -1.33 -5.39 3.42
C ASN A 162 -1.44 -4.01 4.09
N GLY A 163 -2.48 -3.79 4.89
CA GLY A 163 -2.65 -2.55 5.65
C GLY A 163 -1.64 -2.38 6.79
N TYR A 164 -1.40 -3.42 7.60
CA TYR A 164 -0.46 -3.33 8.70
C TYR A 164 0.99 -3.17 8.22
N LEU A 165 1.39 -3.87 7.16
CA LEU A 165 2.72 -3.74 6.57
C LEU A 165 2.96 -2.40 5.85
N SER A 166 1.90 -1.67 5.50
CA SER A 166 2.00 -0.29 5.00
C SER A 166 1.98 0.75 6.11
N GLY A 167 1.87 0.34 7.38
CA GLY A 167 1.84 1.22 8.54
C GLY A 167 0.46 1.75 8.93
N HIS A 168 -0.64 1.21 8.39
CA HIS A 168 -1.99 1.60 8.77
C HIS A 168 -2.54 0.75 9.93
N GLY A 169 -3.56 1.27 10.62
CA GLY A 169 -4.15 0.64 11.80
C GLY A 169 -3.34 0.94 13.08
N ASN A 170 -3.56 0.16 14.13
CA ASN A 170 -2.79 0.24 15.37
C ASN A 170 -2.44 -1.15 15.89
N VAL A 171 -1.37 -1.23 16.68
CA VAL A 171 -0.79 -2.50 17.15
C VAL A 171 -1.78 -3.27 18.03
N GLU A 172 -2.54 -2.56 18.87
CA GLU A 172 -3.50 -3.19 19.78
C GLU A 172 -4.60 -3.93 19.02
N ASP A 173 -5.14 -3.33 17.95
CA ASP A 173 -6.15 -3.96 17.11
C ASP A 173 -5.56 -5.11 16.29
N MET A 174 -4.34 -4.96 15.78
CA MET A 174 -3.63 -6.02 15.05
C MET A 174 -3.41 -7.27 15.91
N GLU A 175 -3.03 -7.09 17.19
CA GLU A 175 -2.82 -8.20 18.13
C GLU A 175 -4.11 -8.93 18.51
N LYS A 176 -5.27 -8.29 18.33
CA LYS A 176 -6.59 -8.88 18.57
C LYS A 176 -7.26 -9.38 17.29
N ASP A 177 -6.63 -9.23 16.13
CA ASP A 177 -7.21 -9.62 14.85
C ASP A 177 -7.18 -11.14 14.69
N GLU A 178 -8.36 -11.76 14.72
CA GLU A 178 -8.54 -13.21 14.65
C GLU A 178 -7.98 -13.83 13.36
N TYR A 179 -7.90 -13.07 12.26
CA TYR A 179 -7.36 -13.53 10.98
C TYR A 179 -5.83 -13.65 11.00
N LEU A 180 -5.17 -13.12 12.04
CA LEU A 180 -3.74 -13.21 12.24
C LEU A 180 -3.33 -14.31 13.24
N SER A 181 -4.30 -15.06 13.78
CA SER A 181 -4.07 -16.07 14.83
C SER A 181 -3.14 -17.22 14.43
N GLU A 182 -2.97 -17.48 13.14
CA GLU A 182 -2.06 -18.51 12.60
C GLU A 182 -0.61 -18.04 12.43
N LEU A 183 -0.32 -16.75 12.64
CA LEU A 183 1.02 -16.19 12.46
C LEU A 183 1.94 -16.58 13.62
N THR A 184 3.22 -16.77 13.30
CA THR A 184 4.25 -16.93 14.32
C THR A 184 4.57 -15.60 15.00
N GLU A 185 5.11 -15.64 16.23
CA GLU A 185 5.57 -14.43 16.91
C GLU A 185 6.63 -13.65 16.12
N GLU A 186 7.46 -14.34 15.35
CA GLU A 186 8.43 -13.68 14.46
C GLU A 186 7.73 -12.86 13.37
N GLN A 187 6.69 -13.42 12.75
CA GLN A 187 5.87 -12.73 11.76
C GLN A 187 5.10 -11.56 12.38
N LEU A 188 4.50 -11.75 13.55
CA LEU A 188 3.80 -10.68 14.28
C LEU A 188 4.76 -9.54 14.64
N GLN A 189 5.96 -9.86 15.14
CA GLN A 189 6.98 -8.85 15.42
C GLN A 189 7.42 -8.10 14.16
N TYR A 190 7.55 -8.80 13.03
CA TYR A 190 7.85 -8.17 11.74
C TYR A 190 6.77 -7.16 11.32
N VAL A 191 5.50 -7.48 11.55
CA VAL A 191 4.37 -6.57 11.31
C VAL A 191 4.40 -5.39 12.28
N ARG A 192 4.59 -5.62 13.60
CA ARG A 192 4.73 -4.55 14.60
C ARG A 192 5.78 -3.53 14.18
N ASN A 193 6.95 -3.98 13.74
CA ASN A 193 8.04 -3.11 13.31
C ASN A 193 7.65 -2.21 12.12
N HIS A 194 6.82 -2.68 11.18
CA HIS A 194 6.31 -1.84 10.09
C HIS A 194 5.32 -0.79 10.61
N MET A 195 4.42 -1.20 11.50
CA MET A 195 3.39 -0.33 12.06
C MET A 195 3.97 0.80 12.92
N THR A 196 5.01 0.52 13.71
CA THR A 196 5.64 1.50 14.59
C THR A 196 6.72 2.34 13.90
N GLY A 197 7.06 2.02 12.64
CA GLY A 197 8.20 2.63 11.95
C GLY A 197 9.56 2.20 12.52
N GLU A 198 9.58 1.21 13.43
CA GLU A 198 10.80 0.58 13.93
C GLU A 198 11.43 -0.39 12.93
N HIS A 199 10.87 -0.48 11.72
CA HIS A 199 11.51 -1.08 10.57
C HIS A 199 12.78 -0.31 10.23
N LYS A 200 13.85 -0.68 10.94
CA LYS A 200 15.20 -0.50 10.43
C LYS A 200 15.22 -1.31 9.13
N ALA A 201 15.14 -0.63 7.99
CA ALA A 201 15.66 -1.16 6.73
C ALA A 201 16.90 -1.96 7.10
N PRO A 202 17.01 -3.26 6.73
CA PRO A 202 18.00 -4.18 7.28
C PRO A 202 19.30 -3.39 7.33
N THR A 203 19.78 -3.10 8.55
CA THR A 203 20.90 -2.18 8.68
C THR A 203 21.94 -2.73 7.75
N VAL A 204 22.42 -1.91 6.82
CA VAL A 204 23.45 -2.36 5.88
C VAL A 204 24.70 -2.79 6.67
N GLU A 205 24.74 -2.51 7.97
CA GLU A 205 25.80 -2.73 8.94
C GLU A 205 26.30 -4.17 9.09
N PRO A 206 25.52 -5.27 9.18
CA PRO A 206 26.08 -6.62 9.25
C PRO A 206 26.73 -7.03 7.91
N PHE A 207 26.13 -6.63 6.79
CA PHE A 207 26.67 -6.90 5.45
C PHE A 207 27.92 -6.04 5.16
N ILE A 208 27.86 -4.74 5.46
CA ILE A 208 28.98 -3.79 5.36
C ILE A 208 30.10 -4.19 6.32
N ARG A 209 29.82 -4.58 7.57
CA ARG A 209 30.85 -5.09 8.50
C ARG A 209 31.51 -6.34 7.95
N THR A 210 30.74 -7.26 7.37
CA THR A 210 31.30 -8.48 6.76
C THR A 210 32.17 -8.13 5.56
N VAL A 211 31.72 -7.26 4.66
CA VAL A 211 32.47 -6.80 3.49
C VAL A 211 33.74 -6.04 3.89
N ILE A 212 33.65 -5.14 4.87
CA ILE A 212 34.79 -4.39 5.42
C ILE A 212 35.76 -5.35 6.10
N GLN A 213 35.30 -6.31 6.91
CA GLN A 213 36.15 -7.27 7.60
C GLN A 213 36.91 -8.17 6.62
N VAL A 214 36.24 -8.67 5.58
CA VAL A 214 36.87 -9.48 4.52
C VAL A 214 37.90 -8.66 3.75
N GLY A 215 37.57 -7.40 3.42
CA GLY A 215 38.51 -6.46 2.80
C GLY A 215 39.73 -6.18 3.67
N TRP A 216 39.54 -5.94 4.97
CA TRP A 216 40.62 -5.68 5.93
C TRP A 216 41.54 -6.88 6.09
N ASN A 217 40.98 -8.09 6.22
CA ASN A 217 41.77 -9.33 6.33
C ASN A 217 42.65 -9.55 5.09
N PHE A 218 42.16 -9.19 3.90
CA PHE A 218 42.92 -9.29 2.65
C PHE A 218 44.07 -8.28 2.58
N VAL A 219 43.81 -7.02 2.98
CA VAL A 219 44.85 -5.97 3.05
C VAL A 219 45.92 -6.33 4.07
N LYS A 220 45.53 -6.78 5.26
CA LYS A 220 46.47 -7.21 6.32
C LYS A 220 47.37 -8.35 5.82
N LYS A 221 46.81 -9.35 5.13
CA LYS A 221 47.58 -10.45 4.52
C LYS A 221 48.60 -9.97 3.48
N ALA A 222 48.27 -8.96 2.67
CA ALA A 222 49.19 -8.40 1.68
C ALA A 222 50.35 -7.64 2.33
N VAL A 223 50.08 -6.91 3.42
CA VAL A 223 51.10 -6.19 4.21
C VAL A 223 52.02 -7.17 4.94
N ASP A 224 51.45 -8.15 5.63
CA ASP A 224 52.22 -9.13 6.42
C ASP A 224 53.15 -9.99 5.54
N THR A 225 52.80 -10.17 4.26
CA THR A 225 53.61 -10.94 3.29
C THR A 225 54.49 -10.05 2.40
N GLN A 226 54.50 -8.74 2.61
CA GLN A 226 55.20 -7.73 1.76
C GLN A 226 54.89 -7.86 0.26
N ASN A 227 53.75 -8.43 -0.10
CA ASN A 227 53.38 -8.71 -1.49
C ASN A 227 52.23 -7.81 -1.92
N LEU A 228 52.55 -6.57 -2.25
CA LEU A 228 51.59 -5.55 -2.67
C LEU A 228 50.87 -5.89 -3.98
N ALA A 229 51.41 -6.81 -4.79
CA ALA A 229 50.75 -7.30 -6.00
C ALA A 229 49.46 -8.11 -5.71
N LEU A 230 49.27 -8.58 -4.48
CA LEU A 230 48.04 -9.23 -4.04
C LEU A 230 46.84 -8.27 -4.02
N LEU A 231 47.07 -6.97 -3.77
CA LEU A 231 46.01 -5.95 -3.73
C LEU A 231 45.32 -5.78 -5.10
N ASN A 232 46.06 -6.02 -6.20
CA ASN A 232 45.54 -5.99 -7.56
C ASN A 232 44.75 -7.25 -7.94
N LYS A 233 44.80 -8.30 -7.11
CA LYS A 233 44.05 -9.55 -7.27
C LYS A 233 42.86 -9.65 -6.30
N SER A 234 42.43 -8.53 -5.70
CA SER A 234 41.31 -8.56 -4.77
C SER A 234 40.08 -9.20 -5.43
N PRO A 235 39.32 -10.03 -4.71
CA PRO A 235 38.07 -10.56 -5.24
C PRO A 235 37.18 -9.37 -5.57
N LYS A 236 36.58 -9.36 -6.77
CA LYS A 236 35.54 -8.39 -7.14
C LYS A 236 34.36 -8.58 -6.19
N LEU A 237 34.42 -7.92 -5.02
CA LEU A 237 33.27 -7.72 -4.16
C LEU A 237 32.24 -7.04 -5.04
N TYR A 238 31.08 -7.69 -5.17
CA TYR A 238 29.99 -7.34 -6.08
C TYR A 238 29.88 -5.84 -6.27
N SER A 239 29.82 -5.43 -7.53
CA SER A 239 29.51 -4.06 -7.95
C SER A 239 28.31 -3.55 -7.15
N ILE A 240 28.58 -2.73 -6.14
CA ILE A 240 27.58 -1.86 -5.54
C ILE A 240 26.99 -1.08 -6.71
N PRO A 241 25.66 -1.13 -6.95
CA PRO A 241 25.07 -0.34 -8.02
C PRO A 241 25.53 1.11 -7.86
N LYS A 242 26.01 1.73 -8.94
CA LYS A 242 26.43 3.15 -8.96
C LYS A 242 25.31 4.14 -8.53
N ASN A 243 24.12 3.64 -8.18
CA ASN A 243 22.98 4.39 -7.71
C ASN A 243 22.85 4.43 -6.17
N ILE A 244 23.77 3.83 -5.40
CA ILE A 244 23.94 4.16 -3.98
C ILE A 244 24.81 5.42 -3.91
N ALA A 245 24.28 6.51 -4.47
CA ALA A 245 24.61 7.82 -3.98
C ALA A 245 23.87 7.97 -2.66
N ILE A 246 24.60 8.21 -1.58
CA ILE A 246 24.04 8.89 -0.41
C ILE A 246 23.66 10.30 -0.92
N ARG A 247 22.50 10.41 -1.57
CA ARG A 247 21.84 11.68 -1.81
C ARG A 247 21.04 12.00 -0.57
N ARG A 248 21.68 12.79 0.29
CA ARG A 248 20.99 13.78 1.10
C ARG A 248 20.20 14.67 0.13
N VAL A 249 18.94 14.97 0.46
CA VAL A 249 18.00 15.90 -0.21
C VAL A 249 17.08 15.25 -1.27
N GLU A 250 15.79 15.64 -1.21
CA GLU A 250 14.65 15.40 -2.12
C GLU A 250 13.60 14.32 -1.76
N PHE A 251 13.31 14.11 -0.48
CA PHE A 251 11.97 13.62 -0.05
C PHE A 251 11.27 14.54 0.97
N THR A 252 11.92 15.63 1.38
CA THR A 252 11.40 16.58 2.37
C THR A 252 10.61 17.76 1.78
N ASP A 253 10.62 17.94 0.46
CA ASP A 253 10.11 19.17 -0.16
C ASP A 253 8.70 19.03 -0.75
N CYS A 254 8.16 17.81 -0.84
CA CYS A 254 6.75 17.60 -1.20
C CYS A 254 5.83 17.50 0.05
N TRP A 255 6.38 17.08 1.19
CA TRP A 255 5.62 16.96 2.45
C TRP A 255 5.51 18.29 3.23
N ARG A 256 6.41 19.25 2.98
CA ARG A 256 6.36 20.59 3.62
C ARG A 256 5.48 21.62 2.91
N ALA A 257 4.91 21.27 1.75
CA ALA A 257 4.05 22.17 0.97
C ALA A 257 2.54 22.01 1.27
N THR A 258 2.16 21.09 2.16
CA THR A 258 0.75 20.83 2.53
C THR A 258 0.43 21.12 4.00
N ASN A 259 1.37 21.71 4.76
CA ASN A 259 1.15 22.12 6.15
C ASN A 259 1.78 23.49 6.48
N ARG A 260 1.47 24.49 5.66
CA ARG A 260 1.48 25.92 6.00
C ARG A 260 0.46 26.68 5.16
#